data_AF-A0A430L7U4-F1
#
_entry.id   AF-A0A430L7U4-F1
#
_cell.length_a   1.000
_cell.length_b   1.000
_cell.length_c   1.000
_cell.angle_alpha   90.00
_cell.angle_beta   90.00
_cell.angle_gamma   90.00
#
_symmetry.space_group_name_H-M   'P 1'
#
loop_
_entity.id
_entity.type
_entity.pdbx_description
1 polymer ?
#
loop_
_entity_poly.entity_id
_entity_poly.type
_entity_poly.pdbx_seq_one_letter_code
_entity_poly.pdbx_strand_id
1 'polypeptide(L)'
;MAESATKQETPSFVGASKVIQTPYPLIDNDPHFKRVVGYARTSDYAYGAAAAAFAPAALIALEKFAPSHVGKGGFPKALRLAGGVGIIGGFLYFYQRSCLRFYGATENAREIEMDMREMVDKVKKGEPLYGVSRLTPHMQGVAARQSRYSALMFSAVPWFNFVNHNQHGVDTAKYYQQAERELEAERQQS
;
A
#
# COMPACT_ATOMS: atom_id res chain seq x y z
N MET A 1 -35.32 33.61 9.69
CA MET A 1 -33.97 34.03 10.08
C MET A 1 -33.38 32.95 10.97
N ALA A 2 -32.63 32.02 10.36
CA ALA A 2 -31.55 31.21 10.94
C ALA A 2 -31.29 30.03 9.98
N GLU A 3 -30.74 30.36 8.81
CA GLU A 3 -29.89 29.41 8.08
C GLU A 3 -28.74 29.02 9.02
N SER A 4 -28.69 27.76 9.41
CA SER A 4 -27.48 27.15 9.96
C SER A 4 -27.14 25.96 9.09
N ALA A 5 -26.15 26.20 8.24
CA ALA A 5 -25.45 25.22 7.46
C ALA A 5 -24.93 24.08 8.36
N THR A 6 -25.23 22.83 7.99
CA THR A 6 -24.26 21.70 7.86
C THR A 6 -25.00 20.35 7.85
N LYS A 7 -25.38 19.89 6.65
CA LYS A 7 -25.18 18.49 6.23
C LYS A 7 -25.70 18.31 4.80
N GLN A 8 -24.86 18.61 3.83
CA GLN A 8 -24.80 17.75 2.66
C GLN A 8 -23.48 16.99 2.77
N GLU A 9 -23.52 15.82 3.41
CA GLU A 9 -22.55 14.79 3.05
C GLU A 9 -22.89 14.40 1.62
N THR A 10 -22.16 14.98 0.67
CA THR A 10 -22.17 14.48 -0.70
C THR A 10 -21.85 12.99 -0.61
N PRO A 11 -22.74 12.08 -1.06
CA PRO A 11 -22.41 10.68 -1.06
C PRO A 11 -21.20 10.49 -1.96
N SER A 12 -20.03 10.22 -1.39
CA SER A 12 -18.87 9.77 -2.15
C SER A 12 -19.00 8.28 -2.44
N PHE A 13 -20.04 7.94 -3.21
CA PHE A 13 -20.25 6.65 -3.85
C PHE A 13 -20.97 7.04 -5.16
N VAL A 14 -20.53 6.77 -6.39
CA VAL A 14 -19.84 5.61 -6.97
C VAL A 14 -19.17 6.07 -8.27
N GLY A 15 -17.88 5.84 -8.43
CA GLY A 15 -17.40 5.31 -9.70
C GLY A 15 -17.19 3.84 -9.45
N ALA A 16 -17.81 2.95 -10.24
CA ALA A 16 -17.74 1.52 -10.05
C ALA A 16 -16.27 1.05 -10.08
N SER A 17 -15.57 1.09 -8.94
CA SER A 17 -14.44 0.19 -8.78
C SER A 17 -15.10 -1.17 -8.76
N LYS A 18 -15.04 -1.86 -9.90
CA LYS A 18 -15.46 -3.25 -10.01
C LYS A 18 -14.97 -3.95 -8.76
N VAL A 19 -15.90 -4.42 -7.93
CA VAL A 19 -15.54 -5.18 -6.73
C VAL A 19 -14.82 -6.41 -7.26
N ILE A 20 -13.50 -6.43 -7.08
CA ILE A 20 -12.69 -7.54 -7.52
C ILE A 20 -12.93 -8.62 -6.47
N GLN A 21 -13.49 -9.74 -6.91
CA GLN A 21 -13.59 -10.91 -6.05
C GLN A 21 -12.17 -11.45 -5.88
N THR A 22 -11.64 -11.28 -4.68
CA THR A 22 -10.35 -11.83 -4.28
C THR A 22 -10.59 -12.89 -3.20
N PRO A 23 -9.65 -13.84 -3.00
CA PRO A 23 -9.84 -14.92 -2.04
C PRO A 23 -9.99 -14.47 -0.58
N TYR A 24 -9.50 -13.26 -0.25
CA TYR A 24 -9.55 -12.66 1.07
C TYR A 24 -10.22 -11.28 1.04
N PRO A 25 -10.74 -10.76 2.17
CA PRO A 25 -11.41 -9.46 2.19
C PRO A 25 -10.49 -8.31 1.76
N LEU A 26 -11.05 -7.37 0.99
CA LEU A 26 -10.35 -6.14 0.60
C LEU A 26 -10.19 -5.21 1.82
N ILE A 27 -8.96 -4.74 2.05
CA ILE A 27 -8.66 -3.71 3.05
C ILE A 27 -8.62 -2.33 2.37
N ASP A 28 -7.92 -2.24 1.25
CA ASP A 28 -7.66 -0.99 0.54
C ASP A 28 -7.25 -1.29 -0.91
N ASN A 29 -7.90 -0.68 -1.90
CA ASN A 29 -7.53 -0.85 -3.32
C ASN A 29 -6.44 0.11 -3.83
N ASP A 30 -6.03 1.06 -3.00
CA ASP A 30 -4.99 2.05 -3.29
C ASP A 30 -4.28 2.50 -2.00
N PRO A 31 -3.59 1.59 -1.30
CA PRO A 31 -3.01 1.87 0.00
C PRO A 31 -1.91 2.93 -0.10
N HIS A 32 -1.96 3.92 0.80
CA HIS A 32 -0.94 4.95 0.88
C HIS A 32 0.45 4.34 1.15
N PHE A 33 1.50 4.89 0.54
CA PHE A 33 2.87 4.38 0.62
C PHE A 33 3.32 4.03 2.06
N LYS A 34 3.04 4.93 3.01
CA LYS A 34 3.36 4.72 4.42
C LYS A 34 2.67 3.49 5.03
N ARG A 35 1.42 3.22 4.67
CA ARG A 35 0.68 2.04 5.14
C ARG A 35 1.27 0.76 4.58
N VAL A 36 1.61 0.75 3.28
CA VAL A 36 2.23 -0.42 2.63
C VAL A 36 3.54 -0.80 3.31
N VAL A 37 4.39 0.18 3.61
CA VAL A 37 5.67 -0.06 4.31
C VAL A 37 5.43 -0.44 5.77
N GLY A 38 4.52 0.25 6.47
CA GLY A 38 4.23 -0.01 7.88
C GLY A 38 3.56 -1.37 8.16
N TYR A 39 2.77 -1.88 7.21
CA TYR A 39 2.08 -3.17 7.31
C TYR A 39 2.90 -4.32 6.74
N ALA A 40 4.08 -4.05 6.19
CA ALA A 40 4.91 -5.09 5.64
C ALA A 40 5.32 -6.10 6.74
N ARG A 41 5.30 -7.39 6.39
CA ARG A 41 5.78 -8.47 7.24
C ARG A 41 7.30 -8.53 7.16
N THR A 42 7.94 -9.06 8.21
CA THR A 42 9.37 -9.39 8.17
C THR A 42 9.72 -10.27 6.97
N SER A 43 8.82 -11.17 6.58
CA SER A 43 8.99 -12.02 5.40
C SER A 43 9.09 -11.21 4.11
N ASP A 44 8.37 -10.09 3.96
CA ASP A 44 8.48 -9.28 2.75
C ASP A 44 9.85 -8.64 2.62
N TYR A 45 10.45 -8.20 3.73
CA TYR A 45 11.83 -7.69 3.73
C TYR A 45 12.82 -8.80 3.34
N ALA A 46 12.62 -10.02 3.84
CA ALA A 46 13.44 -11.17 3.46
C ALA A 46 13.31 -11.48 1.96
N TYR A 47 12.09 -11.48 1.42
CA TYR A 47 11.83 -11.68 -0.01
C TYR A 47 12.42 -10.55 -0.86
N GLY A 48 12.28 -9.30 -0.42
CA GLY A 48 12.87 -8.14 -1.09
C GLY A 48 14.40 -8.19 -1.10
N ALA A 49 15.03 -8.58 0.01
CA ALA A 49 16.48 -8.76 0.10
C ALA A 49 16.97 -9.91 -0.80
N ALA A 50 16.26 -11.03 -0.82
CA ALA A 50 16.57 -12.15 -1.71
C ALA A 50 16.47 -11.74 -3.19
N ALA A 51 15.41 -11.02 -3.55
CA ALA A 51 15.25 -10.47 -4.90
C ALA A 51 16.33 -9.43 -5.23
N ALA A 52 16.73 -8.60 -4.27
CA ALA A 52 17.79 -7.61 -4.47
C ALA A 52 19.16 -8.23 -4.72
N ALA A 53 19.45 -9.36 -4.08
CA ALA A 53 20.68 -10.10 -4.30
C ALA A 53 20.71 -10.85 -5.64
N PHE A 54 19.56 -11.08 -6.27
CA PHE A 54 19.46 -11.92 -7.48
C PHE A 54 20.32 -11.40 -8.63
N ALA A 55 20.17 -10.13 -9.00
CA ALA A 55 20.89 -9.53 -10.14
C ALA A 55 22.43 -9.59 -9.98
N PRO A 56 23.03 -9.10 -8.87
CA PRO A 56 24.48 -9.19 -8.69
C PRO A 56 24.97 -10.63 -8.53
N ALA A 57 24.21 -11.51 -7.86
CA ALA A 57 24.58 -12.92 -7.72
C ALA A 57 24.57 -13.64 -9.08
N ALA A 58 23.55 -13.41 -9.90
CA ALA A 58 23.45 -13.94 -11.26
C ALA A 58 24.62 -13.46 -12.11
N LEU A 59 24.98 -12.18 -12.04
CA LEU A 59 26.12 -11.64 -12.78
C LEU A 59 27.45 -12.29 -12.36
N ILE A 60 27.68 -12.50 -11.05
CA ILE A 60 28.86 -13.22 -10.55
C ILE A 60 28.86 -14.67 -11.04
N ALA A 61 27.72 -15.35 -11.02
CA ALA A 61 27.61 -16.72 -11.50
C ALA A 61 27.91 -16.81 -13.00
N LEU A 62 27.32 -15.93 -13.81
CA LEU A 62 27.56 -15.87 -15.25
C LEU A 62 29.03 -15.61 -15.58
N GLU A 63 29.69 -14.69 -14.88
CA GLU A 63 31.13 -14.43 -15.08
C GLU A 63 32.00 -15.65 -14.76
N LYS A 64 31.58 -16.51 -13.81
CA LYS A 64 32.29 -17.77 -13.51
C LYS A 64 32.12 -18.81 -14.61
N PHE A 65 30.95 -18.90 -15.23
CA PHE A 65 30.65 -19.90 -16.27
C PHE A 65 31.09 -19.45 -17.67
N ALA A 66 30.98 -18.15 -17.96
CA ALA A 66 31.33 -17.54 -19.23
C ALA A 66 32.07 -16.22 -18.96
N PRO A 67 33.40 -16.28 -18.74
CA PRO A 67 34.19 -15.09 -18.41
C PRO A 67 34.11 -14.06 -19.52
N SER A 68 33.82 -12.81 -19.15
CA SER A 68 33.71 -11.70 -20.12
C SER A 68 35.08 -11.16 -20.55
N HIS A 69 36.16 -11.57 -19.87
CA HIS A 69 37.52 -11.10 -20.05
C HIS A 69 37.67 -9.57 -19.93
N VAL A 70 36.72 -8.90 -19.27
CA VAL A 70 36.81 -7.48 -18.97
C VAL A 70 37.96 -7.23 -18.01
N GLY A 71 38.75 -6.19 -18.26
CA GLY A 71 39.86 -5.82 -17.39
C GLY A 71 39.43 -5.53 -15.95
N LYS A 72 40.39 -5.50 -15.01
CA LYS A 72 40.17 -5.40 -13.54
C LYS A 72 39.24 -4.27 -13.07
N GLY A 73 39.00 -3.24 -13.88
CA GLY A 73 38.10 -2.12 -13.57
C GLY A 73 36.67 -2.23 -14.12
N GLY A 74 36.41 -3.12 -15.09
CA GLY A 74 35.12 -3.22 -15.78
C GLY A 74 34.07 -3.97 -14.97
N PHE A 75 34.39 -5.19 -14.55
CA PHE A 75 33.45 -6.06 -13.83
C PHE A 75 32.88 -5.44 -12.53
N PRO A 76 33.69 -4.76 -11.68
CA PRO A 76 33.14 -4.10 -10.49
C PRO A 76 32.14 -2.97 -10.80
N LYS A 77 32.24 -2.31 -11.96
CA LYS A 77 31.26 -1.28 -12.36
C LYS A 77 29.93 -1.93 -12.77
N ALA A 78 30.00 -3.01 -13.56
CA ALA A 78 28.83 -3.80 -13.92
C ALA A 78 28.14 -4.39 -12.67
N LEU A 79 28.93 -4.87 -11.70
CA LEU A 79 28.39 -5.41 -10.45
C LEU A 79 27.67 -4.34 -9.60
N ARG A 80 28.18 -3.10 -9.56
CA ARG A 80 27.49 -1.99 -8.89
C ARG A 80 26.16 -1.65 -9.57
N LEU A 81 26.15 -1.63 -10.90
CA LEU A 81 24.92 -1.41 -11.66
C LEU A 81 23.90 -2.54 -11.40
N ALA A 82 24.34 -3.79 -11.47
CA ALA A 82 23.51 -4.95 -11.15
C ALA A 82 22.98 -4.89 -9.72
N GLY A 83 23.81 -4.47 -8.76
CA GLY A 83 23.38 -4.22 -7.38
C GLY A 83 22.30 -3.14 -7.27
N GLY A 84 22.47 -2.01 -7.98
CA GLY A 84 21.46 -0.94 -8.03
C GLY A 84 20.12 -1.42 -8.61
N VAL A 85 20.16 -2.12 -9.75
CA VAL A 85 18.97 -2.74 -10.36
C VAL A 85 18.32 -3.75 -9.42
N GLY A 86 19.14 -4.58 -8.76
CA GLY A 86 18.69 -5.53 -7.74
C GLY A 86 17.94 -4.83 -6.62
N ILE A 87 18.53 -3.81 -5.98
CA ILE A 87 17.91 -3.06 -4.89
C ILE A 87 16.54 -2.49 -5.31
N ILE A 88 16.45 -1.90 -6.51
CA ILE A 88 15.19 -1.37 -7.03
C ILE A 88 14.16 -2.51 -7.20
N GLY A 89 14.53 -3.59 -7.88
CA GLY A 89 13.64 -4.74 -8.09
C GLY A 89 13.21 -5.40 -6.79
N GLY A 90 14.12 -5.53 -5.83
CA GLY A 90 13.85 -6.07 -4.51
C GLY A 90 12.88 -5.21 -3.70
N PHE A 91 13.03 -3.88 -3.76
CA PHE A 91 12.07 -2.96 -3.15
C PHE A 91 10.68 -3.07 -3.79
N LEU A 92 10.60 -3.11 -5.13
CA LEU A 92 9.33 -3.26 -5.83
C LEU A 92 8.64 -4.59 -5.50
N TYR A 93 9.40 -5.69 -5.42
CA TYR A 93 8.86 -6.99 -5.03
C TYR A 93 8.35 -6.99 -3.59
N PHE A 94 9.12 -6.44 -2.65
CA PHE A 94 8.70 -6.19 -1.26
C PHE A 94 7.37 -5.42 -1.21
N TYR A 95 7.32 -4.27 -1.89
CA TYR A 95 6.17 -3.38 -1.86
C TYR A 95 4.93 -4.05 -2.47
N GLN A 96 5.10 -4.72 -3.61
CA GLN A 96 4.04 -5.46 -4.27
C GLN A 96 3.45 -6.55 -3.38
N ARG A 97 4.29 -7.34 -2.70
CA ARG A 97 3.81 -8.37 -1.76
C ARG A 97 2.95 -7.80 -0.64
N SER A 98 3.30 -6.62 -0.14
CA SER A 98 2.51 -5.93 0.88
C SER A 98 1.18 -5.43 0.32
N CYS A 99 1.20 -4.80 -0.87
CA CYS A 99 -0.03 -4.39 -1.56
C CYS A 99 -0.99 -5.54 -1.84
N LEU A 100 -0.49 -6.72 -2.22
CA LEU A 100 -1.33 -7.89 -2.51
C LEU A 100 -2.18 -8.33 -1.31
N ARG A 101 -1.71 -8.10 -0.08
CA ARG A 101 -2.50 -8.33 1.14
C ARG A 101 -3.59 -7.28 1.32
N PHE A 102 -3.29 -6.01 1.04
CA PHE A 102 -4.33 -4.96 1.04
C PHE A 102 -5.43 -5.25 0.03
N TYR A 103 -5.07 -5.77 -1.14
CA TYR A 103 -6.00 -6.16 -2.21
C TYR A 103 -6.80 -7.43 -1.91
N GLY A 104 -6.46 -8.17 -0.84
CA GLY A 104 -7.06 -9.46 -0.53
C GLY A 104 -6.66 -10.60 -1.49
N ALA A 105 -5.60 -10.40 -2.30
CA ALA A 105 -5.09 -11.42 -3.21
C ALA A 105 -4.31 -12.53 -2.46
N THR A 106 -3.81 -12.23 -1.27
CA THR A 106 -3.11 -13.15 -0.37
C THR A 106 -3.65 -13.01 1.06
N GLU A 107 -3.34 -13.99 1.92
CA GLU A 107 -3.78 -14.00 3.32
C GLU A 107 -3.40 -12.70 4.04
N ASN A 108 -4.38 -12.10 4.71
CA ASN A 108 -4.29 -10.75 5.26
C ASN A 108 -5.01 -10.56 6.60
N ALA A 109 -5.25 -11.63 7.38
CA ALA A 109 -6.00 -11.56 8.63
C ALA A 109 -5.35 -10.60 9.65
N ARG A 110 -4.01 -10.66 9.77
CA ARG A 110 -3.24 -9.76 10.62
C ARG A 110 -3.41 -8.29 10.19
N GLU A 111 -3.35 -8.02 8.89
CA GLU A 111 -3.49 -6.67 8.34
C GLU A 111 -4.92 -6.14 8.51
N ILE A 112 -5.95 -6.99 8.44
CA ILE A 112 -7.34 -6.63 8.72
C ILE A 112 -7.49 -6.17 10.18
N GLU A 113 -6.90 -6.91 11.13
CA GLU A 113 -6.94 -6.54 12.55
C GLU A 113 -6.20 -5.21 12.81
N MET A 114 -5.01 -5.05 12.23
CA MET A 114 -4.25 -3.81 12.30
C MET A 114 -5.02 -2.62 11.72
N ASP A 115 -5.66 -2.80 10.57
CA ASP A 115 -6.48 -1.78 9.90
C ASP A 115 -7.69 -1.40 10.75
N MET A 116 -8.42 -2.38 11.28
CA MET A 116 -9.57 -2.13 12.15
C MET A 116 -9.14 -1.31 13.38
N ARG A 117 -8.06 -1.72 14.05
CA ARG A 117 -7.53 -0.99 15.22
C ARG A 117 -7.09 0.43 14.86
N GLU A 118 -6.29 0.59 13.80
CA GLU A 118 -5.81 1.91 13.35
C GLU A 118 -6.98 2.85 13.04
N MET A 119 -7.98 2.37 12.32
CA MET A 119 -9.11 3.19 11.88
C MET A 119 -10.07 3.51 13.02
N VAL A 120 -10.36 2.55 13.89
CA VAL A 120 -11.17 2.79 15.10
C VAL A 120 -10.50 3.80 16.03
N ASP A 121 -9.19 3.68 16.24
CA ASP A 121 -8.43 4.63 17.06
C ASP A 121 -8.51 6.06 16.49
N LYS A 122 -8.46 6.21 15.16
CA LYS A 122 -8.66 7.51 14.50
C LYS A 122 -10.08 8.04 14.69
N VAL A 123 -11.10 7.19 14.54
CA VAL A 123 -12.49 7.58 14.75
C VAL A 123 -12.70 8.06 16.19
N LYS A 124 -12.21 7.32 17.19
CA LYS A 124 -12.30 7.71 18.61
C LYS A 124 -11.61 9.06 18.89
N LYS A 125 -10.55 9.38 18.16
CA LYS A 125 -9.84 10.68 18.24
C LYS A 125 -10.48 11.80 17.42
N GLY A 126 -11.52 11.52 16.63
CA GLY A 126 -12.10 12.48 15.68
C GLY A 126 -11.20 12.81 14.49
N GLU A 127 -10.24 11.95 14.17
CA GLU A 127 -9.31 12.12 13.06
C GLU A 127 -9.89 11.53 11.75
N PRO A 128 -9.54 12.10 10.58
CA PRO A 128 -9.94 11.52 9.30
C PRO A 128 -9.24 10.17 9.06
N LEU A 129 -10.01 9.16 8.64
CA LEU A 129 -9.55 7.78 8.41
C LEU A 129 -8.29 7.70 7.53
N TYR A 130 -8.31 8.41 6.41
CA TYR A 130 -7.23 8.39 5.41
C TYR A 130 -6.37 9.65 5.42
N GLY A 131 -6.43 10.44 6.50
CA GLY A 131 -5.65 11.67 6.66
C GLY A 131 -6.20 12.87 5.88
N VAL A 132 -5.44 13.97 5.88
CA VAL A 132 -5.78 15.22 5.18
C VAL A 132 -4.88 15.41 3.97
N SER A 133 -5.43 15.88 2.86
CA SER A 133 -4.68 16.21 1.65
C SER A 133 -4.75 17.70 1.34
N ARG A 134 -3.66 18.20 0.73
CA ARG A 134 -3.56 19.57 0.22
C ARG A 134 -4.21 19.72 -1.17
N LEU A 135 -4.59 18.61 -1.80
CA LEU A 135 -5.24 18.60 -3.10
C LEU A 135 -6.73 18.85 -2.97
N THR A 136 -7.31 19.51 -3.98
CA THR A 136 -8.77 19.63 -4.09
C THR A 136 -9.42 18.24 -4.21
N PRO A 137 -10.69 18.07 -3.81
CA PRO A 137 -11.38 16.79 -3.95
C PRO A 137 -11.36 16.22 -5.38
N HIS A 138 -11.42 17.09 -6.39
CA HIS A 138 -11.28 16.69 -7.79
C HIS A 138 -9.90 16.07 -8.07
N MET A 139 -8.82 16.73 -7.64
CA MET A 139 -7.45 16.25 -7.86
C MET A 139 -7.13 15.00 -7.05
N GLN A 140 -7.73 14.83 -5.87
CA GLN A 140 -7.66 13.56 -5.13
C GLN A 140 -8.29 12.41 -5.93
N GLY A 141 -9.43 12.65 -6.59
CA GLY A 141 -10.05 11.66 -7.47
C GLY A 141 -9.22 11.36 -8.72
N VAL A 142 -8.55 12.37 -9.30
CA VAL A 142 -7.59 12.15 -10.41
C VAL A 142 -6.42 11.29 -9.94
N ALA A 143 -5.84 11.61 -8.78
CA ALA A 143 -4.72 10.85 -8.21
C ALA A 143 -5.12 9.39 -7.95
N ALA A 144 -6.25 9.15 -7.28
CA ALA A 144 -6.73 7.80 -6.97
C ALA A 144 -6.94 6.93 -8.23
N ARG A 145 -7.38 7.53 -9.35
CA ARG A 145 -7.53 6.78 -10.62
C ARG A 145 -6.20 6.38 -11.24
N GLN A 146 -5.12 7.11 -10.96
CA GLN A 146 -3.77 6.80 -11.47
C GLN A 146 -3.05 5.77 -10.59
N SER A 147 -3.25 5.81 -9.27
CA SER A 147 -2.56 4.93 -8.33
C SER A 147 -3.28 3.62 -7.99
N ARG A 148 -4.61 3.56 -8.14
CA ARG A 148 -5.39 2.35 -7.87
C ARG A 148 -4.84 1.12 -8.59
N TYR A 149 -4.58 0.06 -7.81
CA TYR A 149 -4.00 -1.21 -8.27
C TYR A 149 -2.68 -1.10 -9.06
N SER A 150 -1.98 0.04 -9.01
CA SER A 150 -0.74 0.27 -9.77
C SER A 150 0.39 -0.72 -9.42
N ALA A 151 0.38 -1.30 -8.22
CA ALA A 151 1.31 -2.34 -7.80
C ALA A 151 1.26 -3.61 -8.67
N LEU A 152 0.18 -3.83 -9.43
CA LEU A 152 0.10 -4.94 -10.39
C LEU A 152 0.93 -4.69 -11.67
N MET A 153 1.34 -3.45 -11.92
CA MET A 153 2.02 -3.03 -13.16
C MET A 153 3.43 -2.49 -12.92
N PHE A 154 4.06 -2.81 -11.80
CA PHE A 154 5.43 -2.38 -11.47
C PHE A 154 6.50 -2.87 -12.44
N SER A 155 6.23 -3.93 -13.21
CA SER A 155 7.11 -4.36 -14.31
C SER A 155 7.19 -3.35 -15.44
N ALA A 156 6.17 -2.49 -15.60
CA ALA A 156 6.14 -1.44 -16.62
C ALA A 156 6.51 -0.08 -16.01
N VAL A 157 5.79 0.35 -14.97
CA VAL A 157 6.00 1.66 -14.34
C VAL A 157 5.83 1.53 -12.82
N PRO A 158 6.85 1.87 -12.02
CA PRO A 158 6.70 1.95 -10.58
C PRO A 158 5.91 3.20 -10.22
N TRP A 159 4.68 3.02 -9.74
CA TRP A 159 3.78 4.12 -9.39
C TRP A 159 3.19 3.90 -8.00
N PHE A 160 3.13 4.93 -7.16
CA PHE A 160 2.79 4.79 -5.75
C PHE A 160 1.75 5.82 -5.33
N ASN A 161 0.94 5.48 -4.33
CA ASN A 161 0.03 6.43 -3.72
C ASN A 161 0.72 7.27 -2.64
N PHE A 162 0.84 8.58 -2.89
CA PHE A 162 1.30 9.59 -1.93
C PHE A 162 0.22 10.63 -1.59
N VAL A 163 -1.03 10.38 -2.00
CA VAL A 163 -2.15 11.29 -1.82
C VAL A 163 -3.13 10.68 -0.82
N ASN A 164 -3.37 11.40 0.27
CA ASN A 164 -4.48 11.09 1.16
C ASN A 164 -5.81 11.41 0.44
N HIS A 165 -6.55 10.39 0.03
CA HIS A 165 -7.84 10.54 -0.63
C HIS A 165 -8.86 9.60 0.02
N ASN A 166 -10.15 9.74 -0.26
CA ASN A 166 -11.18 8.88 0.35
C ASN A 166 -11.67 7.74 -0.58
N GLN A 167 -10.90 7.38 -1.62
CA GLN A 167 -11.33 6.46 -2.68
C GLN A 167 -10.72 5.06 -2.60
N HIS A 168 -10.84 4.39 -1.45
CA HIS A 168 -10.16 3.12 -1.13
C HIS A 168 -10.97 1.84 -1.44
N GLY A 169 -12.20 1.99 -1.94
CA GLY A 169 -13.03 0.87 -2.40
C GLY A 169 -13.60 -0.03 -1.31
N VAL A 170 -13.64 0.45 -0.06
CA VAL A 170 -14.21 -0.25 1.08
C VAL A 170 -15.30 0.59 1.74
N ASP A 171 -16.27 -0.08 2.37
CA ASP A 171 -17.24 0.58 3.24
C ASP A 171 -16.55 0.99 4.55
N THR A 172 -16.47 2.31 4.79
CA THR A 172 -15.86 2.88 5.98
C THR A 172 -16.79 2.91 7.18
N ALA A 173 -18.09 2.71 6.99
CA ALA A 173 -19.08 2.70 8.08
C ALA A 173 -18.74 1.64 9.15
N LYS A 174 -18.12 0.52 8.74
CA LYS A 174 -17.67 -0.54 9.65
C LYS A 174 -16.76 -0.04 10.77
N TYR A 175 -15.92 0.97 10.51
CA TYR A 175 -14.99 1.52 11.51
C TYR A 175 -15.73 2.38 12.53
N TYR A 176 -16.70 3.18 12.09
CA TYR A 176 -17.54 3.99 12.97
C TYR A 176 -18.41 3.12 13.87
N GLN A 177 -19.07 2.11 13.30
CA GLN A 177 -19.87 1.15 14.06
C GLN A 177 -19.04 0.36 15.09
N GLN A 178 -17.80 0.02 14.75
CA GLN A 178 -16.89 -0.62 15.71
C GLN A 178 -16.47 0.34 16.82
N ALA A 179 -16.13 1.59 16.48
CA ALA A 179 -15.75 2.60 17.46
C ALA A 179 -16.89 2.90 18.45
N GLU A 180 -18.13 3.02 17.96
CA GLU A 180 -19.32 3.20 18.79
C GLU A 180 -19.50 2.06 19.79
N ARG A 181 -19.41 0.81 19.32
CA ARG A 181 -19.51 -0.39 20.18
C ARG A 181 -18.44 -0.42 21.26
N GLU A 182 -17.21 -0.06 20.94
CA GLU A 182 -16.12 -0.02 21.93
C GLU A 182 -16.30 1.12 22.95
N LEU A 183 -16.70 2.31 22.52
CA LEU A 183 -16.99 3.44 23.40
C LEU A 183 -18.21 3.18 24.31
N GLU A 184 -19.20 2.42 23.86
CA GLU A 184 -20.31 1.94 24.70
C GLU A 184 -19.83 0.95 25.75
N ALA A 185 -18.98 -0.01 25.38
CA ALA A 185 -18.41 -0.97 26.33
C ALA A 185 -17.53 -0.30 27.39
N GLU A 186 -16.70 0.67 27.00
CA GLU A 186 -15.87 1.46 27.93
C GLU A 186 -16.73 2.27 28.92
N ARG A 187 -17.87 2.83 28.45
CA ARG A 187 -18.82 3.56 29.30
C ARG A 187 -19.54 2.66 30.31
N GLN A 188 -19.80 1.40 29.96
CA GLN A 188 -20.44 0.43 30.87
C GLN A 188 -19.49 -0.14 31.92
N GLN A 189 -18.18 -0.03 31.71
CA GLN A 189 -17.13 -0.50 32.62
C GLN A 189 -16.62 0.59 33.58
N SER A 190 -16.99 1.85 33.35
CA SER A 190 -16.64 3.02 34.17
C SER A 190 -17.72 3.31 35.20
#